data_AF-A0AAV0JLG5-F1
#
_entry.id   AF-A0AAV0JLG5-F1
#
_cell.length_a   1.000
_cell.length_b   1.000
_cell.length_c   1.000
_cell.angle_alpha   90.00
_cell.angle_beta   90.00
_cell.angle_gamma   90.00
#
_symmetry.space_group_name_H-M   'P 1'
#
loop_
_entity.id
_entity.type
_entity.pdbx_description
1 polymer ?
#
loop_
_entity_poly.entity_id
_entity_poly.type
_entity_poly.pdbx_seq_one_letter_code
_entity_poly.pdbx_strand_id
1 'polypeptide(L)'
;MLAGATISTHFRVLSVPLFQVSLSIPKLATNRFASFRVFHSPFKIPPSSLSCFSSSFTAAAGRSRLNLTSPGPMAPSSKAKTVAEYAKSGRSSCKKCSQSIPAKSLRLGLVSRDARGFDLTKWYHMHCFSETLDSVELIAGFDSLQSGDQDALKKLVDECKSSIDKVSNGATEVQKGSKKGRKNPEADEDGLEDEENKVTKKIKPTAKEETRADIVFSISDVMQTYKGATLLPKWKAFQTVIFLETDDGLRDSDKVAAFDFDGCLAKTSVKRVGADAWSLMYPSIPDKLSSLYNDGYKLVIFTNESNIDRWKNKRQVAVDSKIGRLNNFIQHVKVPIQVFIACGFTVGGVEDPYRKPNPGMWHLMEKHLNSGISIDMQQLSFYVGDAAGRDDDHSDADLKFAQAVGLKFHVPEDFFGA
;
A
#
# COMPACT_ATOMS: atom_id res chain seq x y z
N MET A 1 22.87 18.33 78.07
CA MET A 1 23.71 17.31 78.73
C MET A 1 23.32 15.94 78.18
N LEU A 2 24.33 15.11 77.91
CA LEU A 2 24.28 13.68 77.54
C LEU A 2 23.65 13.37 76.17
N ALA A 3 24.02 12.33 75.43
CA ALA A 3 25.22 11.53 75.17
C ALA A 3 24.72 10.48 74.15
N GLY A 4 25.58 10.02 73.23
CA GLY A 4 25.16 9.22 72.08
C GLY A 4 24.64 7.81 72.39
N ALA A 5 24.07 7.20 71.36
CA ALA A 5 23.97 5.74 71.23
C ALA A 5 24.04 5.35 69.75
N THR A 6 25.06 4.57 69.44
CA THR A 6 25.29 3.82 68.20
C THR A 6 24.33 2.64 68.11
N ILE A 7 23.71 2.40 66.95
CA ILE A 7 23.14 1.10 66.60
C ILE A 7 23.61 0.72 65.20
N SER A 8 24.31 -0.41 65.15
CA SER A 8 24.77 -1.14 63.98
C SER A 8 23.62 -1.95 63.38
N THR A 9 23.43 -1.88 62.06
CA THR A 9 22.61 -2.85 61.33
C THR A 9 23.30 -3.27 60.03
N HIS A 10 23.57 -4.57 59.96
CA HIS A 10 24.15 -5.34 58.86
C HIS A 10 23.46 -5.13 57.51
N PHE A 11 24.25 -4.85 56.46
CA PHE A 11 23.86 -5.09 55.06
C PHE A 11 24.20 -6.54 54.68
N ARG A 12 23.18 -7.36 54.41
CA ARG A 12 23.34 -8.67 53.73
C ARG A 12 23.31 -8.45 52.22
N VAL A 13 24.44 -8.69 51.57
CA VAL A 13 24.54 -8.80 50.10
C VAL A 13 24.08 -10.21 49.72
N LEU A 14 22.96 -10.31 49.00
CA LEU A 14 22.49 -11.55 48.41
C LEU A 14 23.18 -11.74 47.04
N SER A 15 24.13 -12.66 46.99
CA SER A 15 24.77 -13.18 45.79
C SER A 15 23.81 -14.14 45.08
N VAL A 16 23.48 -13.85 43.82
CA VAL A 16 22.73 -14.77 42.93
C VAL A 16 23.74 -15.51 42.04
N PRO A 17 23.74 -16.85 41.99
CA PRO A 17 24.76 -17.63 41.28
C PRO A 17 24.57 -17.62 39.76
N LEU A 18 25.69 -17.44 39.03
CA LEU A 18 25.80 -17.68 37.59
C LEU A 18 25.55 -19.16 37.27
N PHE A 19 24.58 -19.44 36.40
CA PHE A 19 24.46 -20.73 35.73
C PHE A 19 25.41 -20.78 34.53
N GLN A 20 26.44 -21.61 34.65
CA GLN A 20 27.40 -21.93 33.60
C GLN A 20 26.83 -23.10 32.78
N VAL A 21 26.36 -22.84 31.56
CA VAL A 21 25.99 -23.92 30.61
C VAL A 21 27.21 -24.23 29.76
N SER A 22 27.77 -25.42 30.00
CA SER A 22 28.91 -26.00 29.30
C SER A 22 28.48 -26.50 27.92
N LEU A 23 28.98 -25.88 26.85
CA LEU A 23 28.83 -26.38 25.48
C LEU A 23 29.98 -27.35 25.18
N SER A 24 29.66 -28.63 25.17
CA SER A 24 30.55 -29.70 24.71
C SER A 24 30.71 -29.67 23.19
N ILE A 25 31.95 -29.45 22.75
CA ILE A 25 32.40 -29.59 21.35
C ILE A 25 32.78 -31.06 21.10
N PRO A 26 32.23 -31.75 20.10
CA PRO A 26 32.84 -32.96 19.58
C PRO A 26 33.90 -32.62 18.52
N LYS A 27 35.12 -33.10 18.76
CA LYS A 27 36.26 -33.08 17.84
C LYS A 27 36.01 -33.96 16.61
N LEU A 28 36.59 -33.53 15.49
CA LEU A 28 36.81 -34.32 14.27
C LEU A 28 37.49 -35.66 14.57
N ALA A 29 37.05 -36.70 13.86
CA ALA A 29 37.86 -37.88 13.57
C ALA A 29 37.88 -38.12 12.05
N THR A 30 39.11 -38.20 11.55
CA THR A 30 39.57 -38.52 10.20
C THR A 30 39.28 -39.96 9.79
N ASN A 31 38.93 -40.21 8.50
CA ASN A 31 39.63 -41.24 7.70
C ASN A 31 39.28 -41.22 6.20
N ARG A 32 40.34 -40.98 5.40
CA ARG A 32 40.81 -41.66 4.18
C ARG A 32 39.84 -42.11 3.06
N PHE A 33 40.09 -41.50 1.89
CA PHE A 33 40.36 -42.13 0.56
C PHE A 33 39.66 -43.45 0.20
N ALA A 34 38.78 -43.38 -0.82
CA ALA A 34 38.77 -44.35 -1.91
C ALA A 34 38.22 -43.72 -3.20
N SER A 35 39.07 -43.72 -4.22
CA SER A 35 38.80 -43.38 -5.61
C SER A 35 37.82 -44.37 -6.23
N PHE A 36 36.81 -43.93 -6.97
CA PHE A 36 36.19 -44.77 -8.00
C PHE A 36 35.79 -43.98 -9.24
N ARG A 37 36.09 -44.64 -10.36
CA ARG A 37 36.21 -44.13 -11.71
C ARG A 37 34.87 -43.79 -12.36
N VAL A 38 34.96 -42.82 -13.26
CA VAL A 38 34.06 -42.54 -14.38
C VAL A 38 33.86 -43.80 -15.23
N PHE A 39 32.61 -44.13 -15.53
CA PHE A 39 32.25 -44.98 -16.67
C PHE A 39 31.20 -44.24 -17.52
N HIS A 40 31.55 -44.03 -18.79
CA HIS A 40 30.66 -43.65 -19.87
C HIS A 40 29.87 -44.88 -20.35
N SER A 41 28.57 -44.69 -20.67
CA SER A 41 27.97 -45.25 -21.89
C SER A 41 26.62 -44.58 -22.19
N PRO A 42 26.23 -44.40 -23.47
CA PRO A 42 25.17 -43.48 -23.88
C PRO A 42 23.84 -44.19 -24.13
N PHE A 43 22.72 -43.49 -23.92
CA PHE A 43 21.42 -43.89 -24.47
C PHE A 43 20.84 -42.76 -25.33
N LYS A 44 20.70 -43.06 -26.62
CA LYS A 44 20.07 -42.25 -27.66
C LYS A 44 18.54 -42.37 -27.57
N ILE A 45 17.83 -41.26 -27.69
CA ILE A 45 16.45 -41.20 -28.15
C ILE A 45 16.36 -40.07 -29.20
N PRO A 46 15.89 -40.32 -30.43
CA PRO A 46 15.78 -39.30 -31.47
C PRO A 46 14.44 -38.53 -31.43
N PRO A 47 14.39 -37.32 -32.04
CA PRO A 47 13.21 -36.46 -32.07
C PRO A 47 12.33 -36.74 -33.31
N SER A 48 11.02 -36.51 -33.21
CA SER A 48 10.14 -36.40 -34.37
C SER A 48 9.60 -34.98 -34.51
N SER A 49 9.85 -34.46 -35.71
CA SER A 49 9.58 -33.13 -36.21
C SER A 49 8.15 -32.97 -36.73
N LEU A 50 7.71 -31.71 -36.69
CA LEU A 50 6.58 -31.13 -37.43
C LEU A 50 6.54 -31.56 -38.91
N SER A 51 5.33 -31.78 -39.42
CA SER A 51 5.02 -31.59 -40.84
C SER A 51 3.66 -30.93 -41.01
N CYS A 52 3.65 -29.87 -41.83
CA CYS A 52 2.48 -29.29 -42.43
C CYS A 52 1.87 -30.26 -43.44
N PHE A 53 0.53 -30.32 -43.52
CA PHE A 53 -0.16 -30.66 -44.75
C PHE A 53 -1.40 -29.78 -44.92
N SER A 54 -1.36 -29.00 -46.00
CA SER A 54 -2.49 -28.35 -46.66
C SER A 54 -3.33 -29.41 -47.35
N SER A 55 -4.66 -29.35 -47.21
CA SER A 55 -5.61 -29.88 -48.19
C SER A 55 -6.93 -29.12 -48.12
N SER A 56 -7.24 -28.47 -49.24
CA SER A 56 -8.52 -27.89 -49.60
C SER A 56 -9.63 -28.94 -49.70
N PHE A 57 -10.85 -28.62 -49.29
CA PHE A 57 -12.08 -29.14 -49.89
C PHE A 57 -13.21 -28.09 -49.82
N THR A 58 -13.85 -27.91 -50.97
CA THR A 58 -14.98 -27.03 -51.29
C THR A 58 -16.33 -27.69 -51.00
N ALA A 59 -17.32 -26.90 -50.53
CA ALA A 59 -18.76 -26.93 -50.90
C ALA A 59 -19.55 -26.04 -49.90
N ALA A 60 -20.04 -24.86 -50.27
CA ALA A 60 -21.26 -24.55 -51.04
C ALA A 60 -22.56 -24.52 -50.22
N ALA A 61 -23.01 -23.31 -49.86
CA ALA A 61 -24.38 -22.80 -49.73
C ALA A 61 -24.29 -21.43 -49.00
N GLY A 62 -24.85 -20.30 -49.42
CA GLY A 62 -25.98 -20.03 -50.29
C GLY A 62 -26.97 -19.14 -49.53
N ARG A 63 -27.07 -17.87 -49.93
CA ARG A 63 -28.14 -16.86 -49.72
C ARG A 63 -28.03 -15.82 -48.58
N SER A 64 -27.66 -14.62 -49.03
CA SER A 64 -28.48 -13.38 -49.10
C SER A 64 -29.05 -12.72 -47.84
N ARG A 65 -28.60 -11.45 -47.70
CA ARG A 65 -29.06 -10.32 -46.87
C ARG A 65 -30.56 -10.23 -46.57
N LEU A 66 -30.86 -9.84 -45.33
CA LEU A 66 -31.91 -8.87 -45.03
C LEU A 66 -31.40 -7.87 -43.98
N ASN A 67 -31.38 -6.58 -44.36
CA ASN A 67 -31.27 -5.44 -43.45
C ASN A 67 -32.60 -5.29 -42.72
N LEU A 68 -32.60 -5.30 -41.38
CA LEU A 68 -33.68 -4.74 -40.59
C LEU A 68 -33.15 -3.64 -39.67
N THR A 69 -33.75 -2.47 -39.85
CA THR A 69 -33.61 -1.23 -39.11
C THR A 69 -33.91 -1.38 -37.63
N SER A 70 -33.19 -0.59 -36.83
CA SER A 70 -33.27 -0.43 -35.38
C SER A 70 -34.68 -0.14 -34.85
N PRO A 71 -34.92 -0.52 -33.59
CA PRO A 71 -35.55 0.42 -32.66
C PRO A 71 -34.68 0.56 -31.40
N GLY A 72 -34.38 1.80 -31.01
CA GLY A 72 -34.09 2.13 -29.62
C GLY A 72 -35.34 2.70 -28.95
N PRO A 73 -35.30 3.08 -27.66
CA PRO A 73 -34.55 2.51 -26.55
C PRO A 73 -35.51 2.14 -25.37
N MET A 74 -35.24 1.10 -24.58
CA MET A 74 -35.77 1.00 -23.21
C MET A 74 -34.79 0.26 -22.30
N ALA A 75 -34.50 0.89 -21.16
CA ALA A 75 -33.50 0.49 -20.18
C ALA A 75 -33.93 -0.77 -19.39
N PRO A 76 -33.00 -1.71 -19.11
CA PRO A 76 -33.11 -2.56 -17.94
C PRO A 76 -32.27 -1.93 -16.82
N SER A 77 -32.92 -1.19 -15.92
CA SER A 77 -32.40 -1.00 -14.57
C SER A 77 -32.49 -2.34 -13.83
N SER A 78 -31.62 -3.30 -14.15
CA SER A 78 -31.49 -4.51 -13.34
C SER A 78 -30.60 -4.20 -12.15
N LYS A 79 -31.17 -3.59 -11.09
CA LYS A 79 -30.51 -3.57 -9.78
C LYS A 79 -30.16 -5.03 -9.44
N ALA A 80 -28.89 -5.31 -9.18
CA ALA A 80 -28.44 -6.64 -8.76
C ALA A 80 -29.20 -7.03 -7.48
N LYS A 81 -29.79 -8.22 -7.47
CA LYS A 81 -30.56 -8.69 -6.31
C LYS A 81 -29.57 -9.26 -5.28
N THR A 82 -29.52 -8.68 -4.09
CA THR A 82 -28.71 -9.20 -2.99
C THR A 82 -29.43 -10.38 -2.31
N VAL A 83 -28.69 -11.44 -2.03
CA VAL A 83 -29.15 -12.61 -1.27
C VAL A 83 -28.23 -12.88 -0.08
N ALA A 84 -28.78 -13.36 1.04
CA ALA A 84 -28.02 -13.82 2.19
C ALA A 84 -28.41 -15.27 2.53
N GLU A 85 -27.42 -16.14 2.72
CA GLU A 85 -27.65 -17.51 3.17
C GLU A 85 -26.41 -18.10 3.87
N TYR A 86 -26.61 -19.18 4.62
CA TYR A 86 -25.51 -20.02 5.08
C TYR A 86 -25.00 -20.90 3.94
N ALA A 87 -23.68 -20.95 3.76
CA ALA A 87 -23.05 -21.71 2.70
C ALA A 87 -23.39 -23.20 2.81
N LYS A 88 -24.12 -23.74 1.83
CA LYS A 88 -24.52 -25.16 1.80
C LYS A 88 -23.33 -26.13 1.74
N SER A 89 -22.19 -25.67 1.20
CA SER A 89 -20.92 -26.41 1.13
C SER A 89 -19.73 -25.44 1.07
N GLY A 90 -18.52 -25.95 1.30
CA GLY A 90 -17.26 -25.18 1.21
C GLY A 90 -16.76 -24.88 -0.21
N ARG A 91 -17.57 -25.15 -1.24
CA ARG A 91 -17.14 -25.08 -2.66
C ARG A 91 -17.21 -23.68 -3.26
N SER A 92 -17.89 -22.73 -2.61
CA SER A 92 -17.92 -21.33 -3.07
C SER A 92 -16.66 -20.59 -2.65
N SER A 93 -16.16 -19.73 -3.52
CA SER A 93 -15.09 -18.79 -3.21
C SER A 93 -15.60 -17.35 -3.19
N CYS A 94 -15.06 -16.56 -2.25
CA CYS A 94 -15.38 -15.14 -2.16
C CYS A 94 -14.77 -14.38 -3.33
N LYS A 95 -15.56 -13.51 -3.97
CA LYS A 95 -15.11 -12.71 -5.13
C LYS A 95 -14.21 -11.52 -4.77
N LYS A 96 -14.15 -11.10 -3.50
CA LYS A 96 -13.24 -10.04 -3.02
C LYS A 96 -11.87 -10.61 -2.63
N CYS A 97 -11.82 -11.58 -1.71
CA CYS A 97 -10.56 -12.10 -1.18
C CYS A 97 -10.08 -13.40 -1.87
N SER A 98 -10.86 -13.98 -2.78
CA SER A 98 -10.57 -15.25 -3.49
C SER A 98 -10.46 -16.51 -2.60
N GLN A 99 -10.66 -16.38 -1.28
CA GLN A 99 -10.61 -17.53 -0.36
C GLN A 99 -11.91 -18.35 -0.41
N SER A 100 -11.82 -19.63 -0.01
CA SER A 100 -12.99 -20.49 0.16
C SER A 100 -13.91 -19.95 1.27
N ILE A 101 -15.22 -20.07 1.06
CA ILE A 101 -16.25 -19.77 2.05
C ILE A 101 -16.63 -21.11 2.71
N PRO A 102 -16.34 -21.32 4.01
CA PRO A 102 -16.63 -22.57 4.69
C PRO A 102 -18.11 -22.95 4.67
N ALA A 103 -18.42 -24.24 4.69
CA ALA A 103 -19.79 -24.71 4.86
C ALA A 103 -20.39 -24.18 6.18
N LYS A 104 -21.68 -23.88 6.18
CA LYS A 104 -22.44 -23.28 7.29
C LYS A 104 -22.02 -21.86 7.70
N SER A 105 -21.06 -21.23 7.02
CA SER A 105 -20.74 -19.82 7.26
C SER A 105 -21.70 -18.90 6.52
N LEU A 106 -22.02 -17.74 7.11
CA LEU A 106 -22.85 -16.73 6.47
C LEU A 106 -22.13 -16.12 5.26
N ARG A 107 -22.82 -16.06 4.13
CA ARG A 107 -22.32 -15.44 2.89
C ARG A 107 -23.37 -14.55 2.25
N LEU A 108 -22.89 -13.52 1.56
CA LEU A 108 -23.70 -12.58 0.81
C LEU A 108 -23.47 -12.79 -0.68
N GLY A 109 -24.55 -12.74 -1.46
CA GLY A 109 -24.55 -13.01 -2.90
C GLY A 109 -25.13 -11.86 -3.70
N LEU A 110 -24.45 -11.44 -4.77
CA LEU A 110 -25.03 -10.56 -5.78
C LEU A 110 -25.51 -11.41 -6.94
N VAL A 111 -26.82 -11.43 -7.17
CA VAL A 111 -27.43 -12.15 -8.29
C VAL A 111 -27.56 -11.20 -9.47
N SER A 112 -26.96 -11.59 -10.59
CA SER A 112 -27.05 -10.92 -11.89
C SER A 112 -27.55 -11.91 -12.94
N ARG A 113 -28.29 -11.44 -13.95
CA ARG A 113 -28.71 -12.30 -15.07
C ARG A 113 -27.68 -12.22 -16.20
N ASP A 114 -27.29 -13.38 -16.74
CA ASP A 114 -26.47 -13.43 -17.95
C ASP A 114 -27.30 -13.09 -19.20
N ALA A 115 -26.63 -12.87 -20.33
CA ALA A 115 -27.29 -12.54 -21.61
C ALA A 115 -28.21 -13.66 -22.14
N ARG A 116 -28.17 -14.86 -21.54
CA ARG A 116 -29.00 -16.02 -21.86
C ARG A 116 -30.12 -16.23 -20.84
N GLY A 117 -30.25 -15.35 -19.84
CA GLY A 117 -31.29 -15.38 -18.81
C GLY A 117 -30.99 -16.23 -17.57
N PHE A 118 -29.77 -16.75 -17.40
CA PHE A 118 -29.38 -17.52 -16.22
C PHE A 118 -28.86 -16.65 -15.08
N ASP A 119 -29.20 -17.02 -13.84
CA ASP A 119 -28.74 -16.33 -12.65
C ASP A 119 -27.28 -16.69 -12.32
N LEU A 120 -26.41 -15.68 -12.34
CA LEU A 120 -25.03 -15.74 -11.89
C LEU A 120 -24.92 -15.06 -10.52
N THR A 121 -24.59 -15.85 -9.50
CA THR A 121 -24.39 -15.34 -8.14
C THR A 121 -22.91 -15.17 -7.84
N LYS A 122 -22.50 -13.94 -7.52
CA LYS A 122 -21.17 -13.64 -6.98
C LYS A 122 -21.24 -13.72 -5.46
N TRP A 123 -20.54 -14.69 -4.86
CA TRP A 123 -20.50 -14.89 -3.42
C TRP A 123 -19.38 -14.12 -2.73
N TYR A 124 -19.65 -13.65 -1.52
CA TYR A 124 -18.72 -12.92 -0.67
C TYR A 124 -18.85 -13.41 0.78
N HIS A 125 -17.75 -13.40 1.55
CA HIS A 125 -17.86 -13.45 3.01
C HIS A 125 -18.63 -12.23 3.52
N MET A 126 -19.26 -12.34 4.69
CA MET A 126 -19.98 -11.23 5.33
C MET A 126 -19.15 -9.93 5.37
N HIS A 127 -17.92 -10.00 5.87
CA HIS A 127 -16.99 -8.84 5.95
C HIS A 127 -16.36 -8.43 4.62
N CYS A 128 -16.52 -9.25 3.58
CA CYS A 128 -15.98 -8.99 2.26
C CYS A 128 -17.00 -8.35 1.32
N PHE A 129 -18.23 -8.14 1.76
CA PHE A 129 -19.26 -7.54 0.94
C PHE A 129 -19.13 -6.01 1.01
N SER A 130 -19.00 -5.35 -0.14
CA SER A 130 -18.73 -3.90 -0.22
C SER A 130 -19.72 -3.15 -1.13
N GLU A 131 -20.82 -3.78 -1.52
CA GLU A 131 -21.87 -3.12 -2.29
C GLU A 131 -22.82 -2.38 -1.36
N THR A 132 -23.36 -1.26 -1.85
CA THR A 132 -24.35 -0.45 -1.13
C THR A 132 -25.64 -1.23 -0.94
N LEU A 133 -26.05 -1.44 0.31
CA LEU A 133 -27.32 -2.08 0.67
C LEU A 133 -28.34 -1.01 1.04
N ASP A 134 -29.28 -0.75 0.13
CA ASP A 134 -30.33 0.27 0.32
C ASP A 134 -31.25 -0.06 1.52
N SER A 135 -31.54 -1.34 1.76
CA SER A 135 -32.32 -1.81 2.92
C SER A 135 -32.07 -3.29 3.20
N VAL A 136 -32.12 -3.68 4.49
CA VAL A 136 -32.06 -5.08 4.94
C VAL A 136 -33.24 -5.89 4.38
N GLU A 137 -34.39 -5.25 4.19
CA GLU A 137 -35.61 -5.85 3.64
C GLU A 137 -35.47 -6.26 2.16
N LEU A 138 -34.47 -5.72 1.45
CA LEU A 138 -34.19 -6.08 0.05
C LEU A 138 -33.26 -7.30 -0.05
N ILE A 139 -32.71 -7.77 1.07
CA ILE A 139 -31.82 -8.94 1.11
C ILE A 139 -32.68 -10.20 1.18
N ALA A 140 -32.81 -10.87 0.05
CA ALA A 140 -33.56 -12.12 0.01
C ALA A 140 -32.84 -13.20 0.84
N GLY A 141 -33.57 -13.81 1.79
CA GLY A 141 -33.04 -14.81 2.72
C GLY A 141 -32.69 -14.29 4.11
N PHE A 142 -32.86 -12.98 4.36
CA PHE A 142 -32.60 -12.37 5.67
C PHE A 142 -33.42 -12.98 6.82
N ASP A 143 -34.72 -13.19 6.62
CA ASP A 143 -35.62 -13.73 7.64
C ASP A 143 -35.27 -15.16 8.06
N SER A 144 -34.51 -15.87 7.23
CA SER A 144 -34.07 -17.25 7.47
C SER A 144 -32.73 -17.34 8.22
N LEU A 145 -32.11 -16.21 8.58
CA LEU A 145 -30.85 -16.16 9.33
C LEU A 145 -31.09 -16.25 10.85
N GLN A 146 -30.05 -16.64 11.61
CA GLN A 146 -30.10 -16.60 13.06
C GLN A 146 -30.15 -15.14 13.57
N SER A 147 -30.82 -14.89 14.70
CA SER A 147 -31.03 -13.54 15.23
C SER A 147 -29.73 -12.75 15.44
N GLY A 148 -28.66 -13.40 15.92
CA GLY A 148 -27.35 -12.75 16.06
C GLY A 148 -26.73 -12.29 14.73
N ASP A 149 -26.91 -13.09 13.67
CA ASP A 149 -26.43 -12.76 12.32
C ASP A 149 -27.31 -11.73 11.62
N GLN A 150 -28.62 -11.73 11.92
CA GLN A 150 -29.54 -10.68 11.50
C GLN A 150 -29.12 -9.32 12.05
N ASP A 151 -28.76 -9.27 13.33
CA ASP A 151 -28.31 -8.04 13.99
C ASP A 151 -26.93 -7.58 13.50
N ALA A 152 -26.02 -8.53 13.22
CA ALA A 152 -24.73 -8.22 12.59
C ALA A 152 -24.91 -7.60 11.19
N LEU A 153 -25.85 -8.13 10.40
CA LEU A 153 -26.12 -7.61 9.06
C LEU A 153 -26.88 -6.27 9.10
N LYS A 154 -27.82 -6.07 10.03
CA LYS A 154 -28.46 -4.76 10.27
C LYS A 154 -27.41 -3.71 10.62
N LYS A 155 -26.49 -4.02 11.54
CA LYS A 155 -25.40 -3.12 11.91
C LYS A 155 -24.52 -2.74 10.71
N LEU A 156 -24.17 -3.72 9.86
CA LEU A 156 -23.43 -3.45 8.61
C LEU A 156 -24.21 -2.53 7.66
N VAL A 157 -25.54 -2.69 7.54
CA VAL A 157 -26.38 -1.83 6.69
C VAL A 157 -26.54 -0.42 7.27
N ASP A 158 -26.68 -0.29 8.58
CA ASP A 158 -26.82 1.00 9.27
C ASP A 158 -25.52 1.81 9.23
N GLU A 159 -24.36 1.15 9.35
CA GLU A 159 -23.04 1.75 9.12
C GLU A 159 -22.93 2.30 7.68
N CYS A 160 -23.44 1.56 6.68
CA CYS A 160 -23.51 2.03 5.30
C CYS A 160 -24.48 3.20 5.07
N LYS A 161 -25.61 3.27 5.80
CA LYS A 161 -26.60 4.37 5.69
C LYS A 161 -26.16 5.67 6.34
N SER A 162 -25.49 5.60 7.49
CA SER A 162 -24.98 6.79 8.20
C SER A 162 -23.97 7.62 7.38
N SER A 163 -23.40 7.00 6.34
CA SER A 163 -22.51 7.63 5.36
C SER A 163 -23.24 8.45 4.28
N ILE A 164 -24.56 8.25 4.10
CA ILE A 164 -25.36 8.86 3.02
C ILE A 164 -26.18 10.07 3.54
N ASP A 165 -26.68 10.02 4.78
CA ASP A 165 -27.56 11.08 5.33
C ASP A 165 -26.85 12.40 5.68
N LYS A 166 -25.52 12.46 5.61
CA LYS A 166 -24.75 13.72 5.70
C LYS A 166 -24.73 14.53 4.40
N VAL A 167 -25.34 14.03 3.31
CA VAL A 167 -25.29 14.64 1.97
C VAL A 167 -26.64 15.25 1.52
N SER A 168 -27.75 15.05 2.25
CA SER A 168 -29.11 15.33 1.71
C SER A 168 -29.89 16.49 2.33
N ASN A 169 -29.37 17.25 3.29
CA ASN A 169 -30.08 18.44 3.82
C ASN A 169 -29.46 19.76 3.35
N GLY A 170 -29.94 20.22 2.19
CA GLY A 170 -29.65 21.53 1.63
C GLY A 170 -30.50 21.85 0.39
N ALA A 171 -31.80 21.55 0.44
CA ALA A 171 -32.72 21.86 -0.65
C ALA A 171 -33.50 23.16 -0.39
N THR A 172 -33.17 24.16 -1.22
CA THR A 172 -34.09 25.07 -1.93
C THR A 172 -34.87 26.15 -1.15
N GLU A 173 -34.63 27.41 -1.50
CA GLU A 173 -35.71 28.35 -1.87
C GLU A 173 -35.26 29.29 -3.01
N VAL A 174 -36.20 29.55 -3.92
CA VAL A 174 -36.10 30.27 -5.19
C VAL A 174 -36.68 31.68 -5.01
N GLN A 175 -36.04 32.75 -5.51
CA GLN A 175 -36.76 33.89 -6.13
C GLN A 175 -35.92 34.67 -7.18
N LYS A 176 -36.40 34.60 -8.43
CA LYS A 176 -36.54 35.62 -9.49
C LYS A 176 -35.55 36.79 -9.63
N GLY A 177 -35.04 36.97 -10.86
CA GLY A 177 -35.12 38.28 -11.55
C GLY A 177 -33.98 38.70 -12.49
N SER A 178 -34.27 38.65 -13.81
CA SER A 178 -33.84 39.60 -14.87
C SER A 178 -32.45 39.57 -15.55
N LYS A 179 -32.44 38.96 -16.74
CA LYS A 179 -31.98 39.43 -18.09
C LYS A 179 -30.92 40.56 -18.23
N LYS A 180 -29.80 40.19 -18.88
CA LYS A 180 -29.14 40.77 -20.10
C LYS A 180 -27.67 40.29 -20.08
N GLY A 181 -26.97 39.89 -21.14
CA GLY A 181 -27.23 39.75 -22.57
C GLY A 181 -25.87 39.46 -23.25
N ARG A 182 -25.81 38.35 -24.02
CA ARG A 182 -25.01 38.07 -25.23
C ARG A 182 -23.49 38.40 -25.34
N LYS A 183 -22.77 37.32 -25.69
CA LYS A 183 -21.75 37.12 -26.77
C LYS A 183 -20.25 37.16 -26.40
N ASN A 184 -19.61 35.99 -26.57
CA ASN A 184 -18.22 35.81 -27.04
C ASN A 184 -18.15 36.13 -28.57
N PRO A 185 -16.97 36.37 -29.19
CA PRO A 185 -16.01 35.28 -29.51
C PRO A 185 -14.50 35.65 -29.37
N GLU A 186 -13.72 34.60 -29.06
CA GLU A 186 -12.42 34.14 -29.60
C GLU A 186 -11.28 35.09 -30.09
N ALA A 187 -10.07 34.66 -29.70
CA ALA A 187 -8.84 34.45 -30.51
C ALA A 187 -7.68 35.49 -30.53
N ASP A 188 -6.47 34.89 -30.34
CA ASP A 188 -5.13 35.18 -30.89
C ASP A 188 -4.14 36.18 -30.22
N GLU A 189 -3.06 35.57 -29.69
CA GLU A 189 -1.61 35.75 -29.98
C GLU A 189 -0.87 37.13 -29.81
N ASP A 190 0.27 37.02 -29.10
CA ASP A 190 1.58 37.71 -29.26
C ASP A 190 1.92 39.06 -28.59
N GLY A 191 2.96 39.03 -27.71
CA GLY A 191 4.18 39.83 -27.91
C GLY A 191 4.46 41.09 -27.06
N LEU A 192 5.33 40.92 -26.05
CA LEU A 192 6.46 41.76 -25.61
C LEU A 192 6.28 43.12 -24.84
N GLU A 193 6.86 43.09 -23.63
CA GLU A 193 7.80 44.04 -22.98
C GLU A 193 7.34 45.19 -22.04
N ASP A 194 8.06 45.19 -20.89
CA ASP A 194 8.48 46.26 -19.96
C ASP A 194 7.65 46.74 -18.74
N GLU A 195 8.12 46.25 -17.58
CA GLU A 195 8.62 46.95 -16.36
C GLU A 195 7.77 47.90 -15.48
N GLU A 196 8.06 47.77 -14.18
CA GLU A 196 7.82 48.64 -13.01
C GLU A 196 6.50 48.63 -12.19
N ASN A 197 6.56 47.86 -11.09
CA ASN A 197 6.48 48.27 -9.68
C ASN A 197 5.24 49.04 -9.15
N LYS A 198 4.47 48.43 -8.21
CA LYS A 198 4.15 48.97 -6.85
C LYS A 198 3.06 48.14 -6.09
N VAL A 199 3.53 47.53 -5.00
CA VAL A 199 2.88 47.03 -3.77
C VAL A 199 1.45 47.54 -3.45
N THR A 200 0.49 46.65 -3.14
CA THR A 200 -0.17 46.51 -1.80
C THR A 200 -1.38 45.54 -1.76
N LYS A 201 -1.42 44.75 -0.67
CA LYS A 201 -2.57 44.20 0.10
C LYS A 201 -3.37 42.98 -0.41
N LYS A 202 -3.07 41.85 0.26
CA LYS A 202 -3.97 40.91 0.96
C LYS A 202 -5.29 40.53 0.28
N ILE A 203 -5.48 39.23 0.01
CA ILE A 203 -6.55 38.36 0.54
C ILE A 203 -6.19 36.88 0.27
N LYS A 204 -6.38 36.03 1.29
CA LYS A 204 -6.21 34.56 1.33
C LYS A 204 -6.92 33.83 0.18
N PRO A 205 -6.37 32.71 -0.31
CA PRO A 205 -7.17 31.57 -0.71
C PRO A 205 -7.12 30.53 0.41
N THR A 206 -8.29 30.31 1.02
CA THR A 206 -8.60 29.18 1.89
C THR A 206 -8.31 27.86 1.17
N ALA A 207 -7.55 27.01 1.85
CA ALA A 207 -7.24 25.65 1.44
C ALA A 207 -8.54 24.90 1.09
N LYS A 208 -8.53 24.25 -0.07
CA LYS A 208 -9.49 23.19 -0.38
C LYS A 208 -9.10 22.01 0.51
N GLU A 209 -9.94 21.69 1.48
CA GLU A 209 -9.90 20.39 2.16
C GLU A 209 -10.19 19.32 1.11
N GLU A 210 -9.14 18.70 0.60
CA GLU A 210 -9.26 17.44 -0.11
C GLU A 210 -9.66 16.37 0.89
N THR A 211 -10.73 15.66 0.54
CA THR A 211 -11.30 14.55 1.30
C THR A 211 -10.23 13.50 1.56
N ARG A 212 -9.65 13.52 2.76
CA ARG A 212 -8.76 12.48 3.27
C ARG A 212 -9.51 11.15 3.19
N ALA A 213 -9.12 10.29 2.26
CA ALA A 213 -9.58 8.91 2.26
C ALA A 213 -9.14 8.29 3.60
N ASP A 214 -10.09 8.05 4.50
CA ASP A 214 -9.79 7.47 5.80
C ASP A 214 -9.36 6.01 5.61
N ILE A 215 -8.04 5.81 5.57
CA ILE A 215 -7.42 4.50 5.63
C ILE A 215 -7.77 3.90 7.00
N VAL A 216 -8.69 2.94 7.01
CA VAL A 216 -9.00 2.16 8.23
C VAL A 216 -7.89 1.14 8.43
N PHE A 217 -6.89 1.49 9.23
CA PHE A 217 -5.85 0.56 9.64
C PHE A 217 -6.32 -0.26 10.86
N SER A 218 -6.22 -1.57 10.76
CA SER A 218 -6.42 -2.50 11.88
C SER A 218 -5.21 -3.40 12.01
N ILE A 219 -4.77 -3.64 13.25
CA ILE A 219 -3.70 -4.60 13.58
C ILE A 219 -4.05 -6.00 13.07
N SER A 220 -5.34 -6.37 13.03
CA SER A 220 -5.80 -7.66 12.50
C SER A 220 -5.49 -7.86 11.01
N ASP A 221 -5.33 -6.78 10.27
CA ASP A 221 -5.12 -6.78 8.81
C ASP A 221 -3.63 -6.75 8.46
N VAL A 222 -2.77 -6.68 9.47
CA VAL A 222 -1.31 -6.69 9.33
C VAL A 222 -0.84 -8.13 9.14
N MET A 223 -0.16 -8.36 8.02
CA MET A 223 0.29 -9.67 7.58
C MET A 223 1.80 -9.82 7.74
N GLN A 224 2.27 -11.05 8.02
CA GLN A 224 3.71 -11.41 8.00
C GLN A 224 4.21 -11.80 6.59
N THR A 225 3.32 -11.77 5.60
CA THR A 225 3.61 -12.10 4.20
C THR A 225 2.99 -11.06 3.30
N TYR A 226 3.59 -10.84 2.13
CA TYR A 226 3.06 -9.94 1.11
C TYR A 226 2.75 -10.71 -0.17
N LYS A 227 1.46 -10.94 -0.46
CA LYS A 227 1.00 -11.67 -1.66
C LYS A 227 1.76 -12.99 -1.89
N GLY A 228 1.94 -13.77 -0.82
CA GLY A 228 2.64 -15.05 -0.84
C GLY A 228 4.16 -14.98 -0.72
N ALA A 229 4.77 -13.79 -0.72
CA ALA A 229 6.18 -13.64 -0.37
C ALA A 229 6.35 -13.53 1.15
N THR A 230 7.30 -14.27 1.70
CA THR A 230 7.67 -14.23 3.11
C THR A 230 8.44 -12.95 3.40
N LEU A 231 8.09 -12.29 4.50
CA LEU A 231 8.82 -11.12 4.99
C LEU A 231 9.78 -11.52 6.11
N LEU A 232 10.89 -10.78 6.23
CA LEU A 232 11.82 -10.96 7.35
C LEU A 232 11.15 -10.58 8.69
N PRO A 233 11.68 -11.03 9.84
CA PRO A 233 11.19 -10.58 11.14
C PRO A 233 11.10 -9.05 11.24
N LYS A 234 10.09 -8.54 11.96
CA LYS A 234 9.72 -7.12 12.06
C LYS A 234 9.14 -6.48 10.77
N TRP A 235 9.32 -7.09 9.61
CA TRP A 235 8.67 -6.59 8.39
C TRP A 235 7.22 -7.09 8.31
N LYS A 236 6.31 -6.15 8.05
CA LYS A 236 4.87 -6.38 8.00
C LYS A 236 4.31 -5.89 6.68
N ALA A 237 3.14 -6.40 6.32
CA ALA A 237 2.39 -5.97 5.16
C ALA A 237 0.99 -5.51 5.57
N PHE A 238 0.52 -4.42 4.96
CA PHE A 238 -0.85 -3.96 5.07
C PHE A 238 -1.29 -3.50 3.69
N GLN A 239 -2.39 -4.06 3.16
CA GLN A 239 -2.85 -3.76 1.80
C GLN A 239 -1.73 -3.87 0.75
N THR A 240 -1.31 -2.74 0.15
CA THR A 240 -0.25 -2.66 -0.87
C THR A 240 1.05 -2.06 -0.36
N VAL A 241 1.19 -1.85 0.96
CA VAL A 241 2.41 -1.37 1.62
C VAL A 241 3.08 -2.48 2.44
N ILE A 242 4.40 -2.56 2.33
CA ILE A 242 5.26 -3.31 3.26
C ILE A 242 5.93 -2.28 4.17
N PHE A 243 5.95 -2.50 5.48
CA PHE A 243 6.58 -1.57 6.42
C PHE A 243 7.41 -2.31 7.46
N LEU A 244 8.44 -1.63 7.97
CA LEU A 244 9.26 -2.10 9.07
C LEU A 244 8.60 -1.67 10.38
N GLU A 245 8.20 -2.64 11.19
CA GLU A 245 7.73 -2.43 12.55
C GLU A 245 8.83 -1.77 13.39
N THR A 246 8.42 -0.92 14.33
CA THR A 246 9.30 -0.10 15.18
C THR A 246 10.42 -0.95 15.80
N ASP A 247 11.66 -0.53 15.59
CA ASP A 247 12.82 -1.16 16.22
C ASP A 247 12.97 -0.72 17.69
N ASP A 248 13.73 -1.49 18.48
CA ASP A 248 14.07 -1.13 19.84
C ASP A 248 14.88 0.17 19.81
N GLY A 249 14.25 1.28 20.22
CA GLY A 249 14.87 2.60 20.26
C GLY A 249 14.35 3.58 19.21
N LEU A 250 13.52 3.21 18.24
CA LEU A 250 12.83 4.21 17.42
C LEU A 250 11.87 5.03 18.30
N ARG A 251 12.00 6.36 18.26
CA ARG A 251 11.17 7.28 19.05
C ARG A 251 10.12 7.92 18.18
N ASP A 252 8.87 7.83 18.60
CA ASP A 252 7.80 8.66 18.06
C ASP A 252 8.07 10.12 18.43
N SER A 253 7.67 11.04 17.54
CA SER A 253 8.07 12.44 17.65
C SER A 253 7.05 13.36 16.98
N ASP A 254 7.02 14.60 17.45
CA ASP A 254 6.36 15.72 16.79
C ASP A 254 7.20 16.25 15.61
N LYS A 255 8.47 15.85 15.49
CA LYS A 255 9.36 16.19 14.37
C LYS A 255 9.65 14.97 13.52
N VAL A 256 9.36 15.05 12.22
CA VAL A 256 9.64 13.96 11.28
C VAL A 256 10.59 14.43 10.18
N ALA A 257 11.72 13.72 10.05
CA ALA A 257 12.60 13.83 8.91
C ALA A 257 12.34 12.62 8.01
N ALA A 258 11.70 12.86 6.88
CA ALA A 258 11.29 11.81 5.96
C ALA A 258 12.11 11.85 4.66
N PHE A 259 12.40 10.67 4.11
CA PHE A 259 13.33 10.53 2.99
C PHE A 259 12.80 9.55 1.94
N ASP A 260 13.07 9.79 0.66
CA ASP A 260 13.14 8.71 -0.32
C ASP A 260 14.39 7.83 -0.07
N PHE A 261 14.48 6.67 -0.73
CA PHE A 261 15.63 5.78 -0.63
C PHE A 261 16.50 5.76 -1.89
N ASP A 262 15.94 5.41 -3.06
CA ASP A 262 16.71 5.10 -4.27
C ASP A 262 16.98 6.39 -5.05
N GLY A 263 18.21 6.90 -4.99
CA GLY A 263 18.56 8.22 -5.55
C GLY A 263 18.67 9.31 -4.50
N CYS A 264 18.05 9.13 -3.33
CA CYS A 264 18.16 10.05 -2.19
C CYS A 264 19.21 9.60 -1.15
N LEU A 265 18.98 8.47 -0.49
CA LEU A 265 19.87 7.95 0.55
C LEU A 265 20.89 6.95 0.01
N ALA A 266 20.49 6.18 -1.00
CA ALA A 266 21.30 5.13 -1.59
C ALA A 266 21.38 5.30 -3.10
N LYS A 267 22.61 5.21 -3.64
CA LYS A 267 22.82 4.99 -5.06
C LYS A 267 22.57 3.52 -5.35
N THR A 268 21.48 3.24 -6.06
CA THR A 268 21.12 1.87 -6.43
C THR A 268 21.28 1.68 -7.92
N SER A 269 21.69 0.47 -8.31
CA SER A 269 21.92 0.16 -9.73
C SER A 269 20.72 -0.55 -10.29
N VAL A 270 20.07 0.02 -11.31
CA VAL A 270 19.04 -0.68 -12.09
C VAL A 270 19.57 -1.94 -12.79
N LYS A 271 20.90 -2.07 -12.95
CA LYS A 271 21.56 -3.20 -13.62
C LYS A 271 21.94 -4.33 -12.67
N ARG A 272 22.05 -4.06 -11.36
CA ARG A 272 22.44 -5.06 -10.35
C ARG A 272 21.26 -5.33 -9.42
N VAL A 273 20.92 -6.60 -9.26
CA VAL A 273 19.86 -7.05 -8.34
C VAL A 273 20.52 -7.73 -7.16
N GLY A 274 20.04 -7.47 -5.95
CA GLY A 274 20.55 -8.07 -4.72
C GLY A 274 20.47 -7.13 -3.52
N ALA A 275 20.59 -7.70 -2.33
CA ALA A 275 20.60 -6.96 -1.06
C ALA A 275 21.80 -6.00 -0.96
N ASP A 276 22.91 -6.32 -1.61
CA ASP A 276 24.16 -5.54 -1.57
C ASP A 276 24.34 -4.62 -2.79
N ALA A 277 23.33 -4.52 -3.65
CA ALA A 277 23.40 -3.75 -4.90
C ALA A 277 23.17 -2.24 -4.67
N TRP A 278 23.88 -1.66 -3.70
CA TRP A 278 23.75 -0.25 -3.32
C TRP A 278 25.07 0.32 -2.79
N SER A 279 25.17 1.64 -2.77
CA SER A 279 26.17 2.41 -2.00
C SER A 279 25.51 3.66 -1.44
N LEU A 280 26.15 4.34 -0.48
CA LEU A 280 25.66 5.65 -0.04
C LEU A 280 25.57 6.62 -1.22
N MET A 281 24.52 7.46 -1.24
CA MET A 281 24.40 8.55 -2.21
C MET A 281 25.41 9.66 -1.91
N TYR A 282 25.57 10.03 -0.63
CA TYR A 282 26.58 10.96 -0.14
C TYR A 282 27.28 10.40 1.12
N PRO A 283 28.58 10.67 1.31
CA PRO A 283 29.31 10.19 2.48
C PRO A 283 28.85 10.84 3.80
N SER A 284 28.22 12.01 3.75
CA SER A 284 27.72 12.77 4.91
C SER A 284 26.41 12.22 5.51
N ILE A 285 25.74 11.29 4.82
CA ILE A 285 24.43 10.76 5.23
C ILE A 285 24.43 10.18 6.65
N PRO A 286 25.38 9.29 7.04
CA PRO A 286 25.36 8.71 8.38
C PRO A 286 25.40 9.79 9.48
N ASP A 287 26.27 10.79 9.33
CA ASP A 287 26.44 11.86 10.32
C ASP A 287 25.21 12.76 10.37
N LYS A 288 24.64 13.13 9.22
CA LYS A 288 23.41 13.95 9.15
C LYS A 288 22.20 13.23 9.76
N LEU A 289 22.01 11.95 9.47
CA LEU A 289 20.93 11.16 10.06
C LEU A 289 21.13 11.00 11.58
N SER A 290 22.36 10.78 12.04
CA SER A 290 22.69 10.74 13.47
C SER A 290 22.37 12.06 14.17
N SER A 291 22.76 13.20 13.59
CA SER A 291 22.42 14.52 14.13
C SER A 291 20.92 14.71 14.26
N LEU A 292 20.17 14.47 13.18
CA LEU A 292 18.71 14.61 13.18
C LEU A 292 18.06 13.74 14.26
N TYR A 293 18.48 12.48 14.36
CA TYR A 293 17.96 11.58 15.39
C TYR A 293 18.26 12.08 16.81
N ASN A 294 19.46 12.62 17.05
CA ASN A 294 19.83 13.21 18.33
C ASN A 294 19.05 14.50 18.64
N ASP A 295 18.68 15.27 17.61
CA ASP A 295 17.85 16.48 17.69
C ASP A 295 16.35 16.19 17.91
N GLY A 296 16.01 14.89 18.05
CA GLY A 296 14.68 14.42 18.39
C GLY A 296 13.79 14.14 17.18
N TYR A 297 14.35 14.11 15.97
CA TYR A 297 13.59 13.72 14.78
C TYR A 297 13.31 12.22 14.77
N LYS A 298 12.07 11.86 14.45
CA LYS A 298 11.75 10.53 13.95
C LYS A 298 12.20 10.44 12.49
N LEU A 299 13.05 9.47 12.20
CA LEU A 299 13.54 9.22 10.85
C LEU A 299 12.62 8.22 10.14
N VAL A 300 12.15 8.59 8.95
CA VAL A 300 11.23 7.75 8.16
C VAL A 300 11.68 7.66 6.71
N ILE A 301 11.62 6.47 6.11
CA ILE A 301 11.83 6.25 4.69
C ILE A 301 10.50 5.90 4.03
N PHE A 302 10.15 6.63 2.97
CA PHE A 302 9.01 6.35 2.09
C PHE A 302 9.52 6.05 0.69
N THR A 303 9.41 4.80 0.23
CA THR A 303 9.96 4.37 -1.06
C THR A 303 8.91 3.66 -1.93
N ASN A 304 8.92 3.96 -3.23
CA ASN A 304 8.09 3.29 -4.23
C ASN A 304 8.82 2.05 -4.79
N GLU A 305 8.20 0.87 -4.78
CA GLU A 305 8.80 -0.37 -5.31
C GLU A 305 7.80 -1.24 -6.07
N SER A 306 7.36 -0.77 -7.24
CA SER A 306 6.32 -1.46 -8.02
C SER A 306 6.73 -2.82 -8.56
N ASN A 307 8.04 -3.12 -8.61
CA ASN A 307 8.52 -4.42 -9.10
C ASN A 307 8.08 -5.58 -8.20
N ILE A 308 7.86 -5.35 -6.90
CA ILE A 308 7.32 -6.35 -5.97
C ILE A 308 5.94 -6.84 -6.44
N ASP A 309 5.09 -5.95 -6.93
CA ASP A 309 3.77 -6.34 -7.46
C ASP A 309 3.81 -6.80 -8.92
N ARG A 310 4.60 -6.13 -9.76
CA ARG A 310 4.71 -6.44 -11.19
C ARG A 310 5.28 -7.84 -11.40
N TRP A 311 6.29 -8.24 -10.62
CA TRP A 311 7.02 -9.49 -10.83
C TRP A 311 6.42 -10.66 -10.05
N LYS A 312 5.21 -11.09 -10.41
CA LYS A 312 4.46 -12.14 -9.69
C LYS A 312 5.27 -13.41 -9.43
N ASN A 313 6.03 -13.88 -10.41
CA ASN A 313 6.83 -15.12 -10.31
C ASN A 313 8.22 -14.92 -9.67
N LYS A 314 8.64 -13.66 -9.48
CA LYS A 314 9.93 -13.30 -8.85
C LYS A 314 9.73 -12.37 -7.65
N ARG A 315 8.53 -12.39 -7.06
CA ARG A 315 8.15 -11.47 -5.99
C ARG A 315 9.06 -11.61 -4.78
N GLN A 316 9.33 -12.85 -4.37
CA GLN A 316 10.25 -13.10 -3.26
C GLN A 316 11.62 -12.48 -3.50
N VAL A 317 12.18 -12.64 -4.71
CA VAL A 317 13.48 -12.04 -5.08
C VAL A 317 13.43 -10.51 -5.04
N ALA A 318 12.34 -9.90 -5.49
CA ALA A 318 12.17 -8.45 -5.42
C ALA A 318 12.06 -7.95 -3.97
N VAL A 319 11.29 -8.65 -3.14
CA VAL A 319 11.16 -8.39 -1.69
C VAL A 319 12.51 -8.51 -1.01
N ASP A 320 13.20 -9.63 -1.18
CA ASP A 320 14.51 -9.90 -0.57
C ASP A 320 15.55 -8.85 -0.98
N SER A 321 15.54 -8.46 -2.25
CA SER A 321 16.47 -7.43 -2.75
C SER A 321 16.16 -6.03 -2.20
N LYS A 322 14.89 -5.63 -2.07
CA LYS A 322 14.56 -4.30 -1.53
C LYS A 322 14.76 -4.24 -0.02
N ILE A 323 14.19 -5.20 0.71
CA ILE A 323 14.32 -5.29 2.17
C ILE A 323 15.78 -5.47 2.57
N GLY A 324 16.54 -6.31 1.87
CA GLY A 324 17.97 -6.50 2.13
C GLY A 324 18.77 -5.21 2.00
N ARG A 325 18.54 -4.41 0.95
CA ARG A 325 19.19 -3.09 0.78
C ARG A 325 18.85 -2.15 1.94
N LEU A 326 17.58 -2.07 2.34
CA LEU A 326 17.12 -1.22 3.43
C LEU A 326 17.71 -1.65 4.78
N ASN A 327 17.72 -2.94 5.09
CA ASN A 327 18.32 -3.46 6.32
C ASN A 327 19.83 -3.19 6.36
N ASN A 328 20.55 -3.44 5.26
CA ASN A 328 21.99 -3.19 5.19
C ASN A 328 22.30 -1.69 5.33
N PHE A 329 21.46 -0.82 4.76
CA PHE A 329 21.57 0.63 4.94
C PHE A 329 21.37 1.03 6.41
N ILE A 330 20.30 0.57 7.06
CA ILE A 330 20.01 0.88 8.48
C ILE A 330 21.15 0.40 9.38
N GLN A 331 21.68 -0.81 9.15
CA GLN A 331 22.84 -1.33 9.87
C GLN A 331 24.10 -0.48 9.66
N HIS A 332 24.27 0.09 8.46
CA HIS A 332 25.41 0.93 8.13
C HIS A 332 25.34 2.29 8.84
N VAL A 333 24.18 2.96 8.82
CA VAL A 333 24.01 4.30 9.43
C VAL A 333 23.82 4.26 10.94
N LYS A 334 23.47 3.09 11.50
CA LYS A 334 23.37 2.84 12.96
C LYS A 334 22.42 3.81 13.69
N VAL A 335 21.35 4.21 13.02
CA VAL A 335 20.26 5.00 13.61
C VAL A 335 18.93 4.27 13.39
N PRO A 336 18.00 4.30 14.36
CA PRO A 336 16.66 3.75 14.17
C PRO A 336 15.90 4.51 13.09
N ILE A 337 15.34 3.79 12.12
CA ILE A 337 14.58 4.36 11.00
C ILE A 337 13.32 3.53 10.77
N GLN A 338 12.16 4.18 10.64
CA GLN A 338 10.94 3.53 10.19
C GLN A 338 10.88 3.49 8.67
N VAL A 339 10.43 2.39 8.08
CA VAL A 339 10.42 2.24 6.61
C VAL A 339 9.04 1.84 6.12
N PHE A 340 8.61 2.45 5.03
CA PHE A 340 7.40 2.13 4.28
C PHE A 340 7.72 1.99 2.79
N ILE A 341 7.27 0.88 2.22
CA ILE A 341 7.49 0.49 0.83
C ILE A 341 6.13 0.39 0.15
N ALA A 342 5.81 1.32 -0.74
CA ALA A 342 4.63 1.23 -1.59
C ALA A 342 4.89 0.24 -2.74
N CYS A 343 4.32 -0.96 -2.62
CA CYS A 343 4.48 -2.03 -3.61
C CYS A 343 3.46 -1.89 -4.75
N GLY A 344 2.30 -1.28 -4.48
CA GLY A 344 1.25 -1.08 -5.46
C GLY A 344 1.63 -0.09 -6.57
N PHE A 345 0.86 -0.14 -7.65
CA PHE A 345 0.95 0.77 -8.79
C PHE A 345 -0.42 0.92 -9.45
N THR A 346 -0.55 1.91 -10.34
CA THR A 346 -1.81 2.17 -11.04
C THR A 346 -2.24 0.97 -11.88
N VAL A 347 -3.42 0.41 -11.56
CA VAL A 347 -4.01 -0.72 -12.28
C VAL A 347 -5.41 -0.32 -12.72
N GLY A 348 -5.67 -0.41 -14.03
CA GLY A 348 -7.00 -0.09 -14.59
C GLY A 348 -7.43 1.36 -14.36
N GLY A 349 -6.48 2.30 -14.34
CA GLY A 349 -6.74 3.73 -14.09
C GLY A 349 -6.96 4.10 -12.62
N VAL A 350 -6.97 3.12 -11.71
CA VAL A 350 -7.05 3.37 -10.27
C VAL A 350 -5.63 3.47 -9.72
N GLU A 351 -5.28 4.63 -9.19
CA GLU A 351 -3.99 4.85 -8.55
C GLU A 351 -3.90 4.16 -7.20
N ASP A 352 -2.69 3.73 -6.85
CA ASP A 352 -2.43 3.18 -5.52
C ASP A 352 -2.30 4.33 -4.50
N PRO A 353 -3.08 4.33 -3.41
CA PRO A 353 -3.11 5.45 -2.47
C PRO A 353 -1.82 5.57 -1.64
N TYR A 354 -1.02 4.50 -1.54
CA TYR A 354 0.26 4.52 -0.81
C TYR A 354 1.43 4.89 -1.72
N ARG A 355 1.29 4.73 -3.04
CA ARG A 355 2.34 5.06 -3.99
C ARG A 355 2.48 6.59 -4.12
N LYS A 356 3.68 7.11 -3.85
CA LYS A 356 4.01 8.53 -4.11
C LYS A 356 3.71 8.87 -5.57
N PRO A 357 3.01 9.97 -5.87
CA PRO A 357 2.82 11.15 -5.02
C PRO A 357 1.68 11.09 -3.99
N ASN A 358 0.89 10.02 -3.94
CA ASN A 358 -0.23 9.93 -2.99
C ASN A 358 0.26 9.84 -1.52
N PRO A 359 -0.43 10.49 -0.57
CA PRO A 359 0.04 10.63 0.81
C PRO A 359 -0.23 9.41 1.71
N GLY A 360 -0.71 8.29 1.17
CA GLY A 360 -1.21 7.18 1.98
C GLY A 360 -0.18 6.56 2.92
N MET A 361 1.11 6.47 2.52
CA MET A 361 2.15 6.01 3.46
C MET A 361 2.36 6.99 4.63
N TRP A 362 2.29 8.30 4.37
CA TRP A 362 2.38 9.31 5.42
C TRP A 362 1.22 9.19 6.40
N HIS A 363 -0.01 9.14 5.89
CA HIS A 363 -1.20 9.04 6.75
C HIS A 363 -1.21 7.74 7.58
N LEU A 364 -0.72 6.64 7.02
CA LEU A 364 -0.54 5.40 7.76
C LEU A 364 0.42 5.59 8.94
N MET A 365 1.57 6.23 8.70
CA MET A 365 2.55 6.52 9.74
C MET A 365 2.00 7.47 10.81
N GLU A 366 1.48 8.61 10.39
CA GLU A 366 0.95 9.68 11.24
C GLU A 366 -0.18 9.17 12.15
N LYS A 367 -1.19 8.50 11.57
CA LYS A 367 -2.39 8.11 12.32
C LYS A 367 -2.19 6.90 13.21
N HIS A 368 -1.33 5.96 12.82
CA HIS A 368 -1.30 4.62 13.43
C HIS A 368 0.04 4.21 14.00
N LEU A 369 1.12 4.85 13.56
CA LEU A 369 2.48 4.43 13.90
C LEU A 369 3.32 5.58 14.43
N ASN A 370 2.68 6.57 15.08
CA ASN A 370 3.33 7.71 15.75
C ASN A 370 2.77 7.97 17.16
N SER A 371 2.22 6.96 17.83
CA SER A 371 1.63 7.03 19.18
C SER A 371 0.62 8.15 19.41
N GLY A 372 -0.04 8.64 18.36
CA GLY A 372 -0.98 9.77 18.44
C GLY A 372 -0.33 11.13 18.71
N ILE A 373 1.00 11.22 18.63
CA ILE A 373 1.74 12.49 18.74
C ILE A 373 1.46 13.31 17.47
N SER A 374 0.97 14.53 17.65
CA SER A 374 0.74 15.48 16.56
C SER A 374 2.08 15.93 15.97
N ILE A 375 2.21 15.86 14.65
CA ILE A 375 3.43 16.23 13.92
C ILE A 375 3.40 17.74 13.60
N ASP A 376 4.51 18.44 13.83
CA ASP A 376 4.74 19.80 13.35
C ASP A 376 5.10 19.76 11.87
N MET A 377 4.08 20.00 11.03
CA MET A 377 4.19 19.99 9.57
C MET A 377 4.89 21.22 8.99
N GLN A 378 4.88 22.35 9.70
CA GLN A 378 5.13 23.66 9.10
C GLN A 378 6.55 24.17 9.36
N GLN A 379 7.09 23.88 10.54
CA GLN A 379 8.35 24.48 10.98
C GLN A 379 9.48 23.46 11.03
N LEU A 380 9.20 22.25 11.49
CA LEU A 380 10.23 21.30 11.86
C LEU A 380 10.31 20.10 10.91
N SER A 381 9.18 19.56 10.47
CA SER A 381 9.16 18.35 9.62
C SER A 381 9.42 18.65 8.15
N PHE A 382 10.11 17.74 7.47
CA PHE A 382 10.47 17.90 6.06
C PHE A 382 10.58 16.55 5.35
N TYR A 383 10.58 16.61 4.02
CA TYR A 383 10.79 15.47 3.13
C TYR A 383 11.97 15.73 2.18
N VAL A 384 12.84 14.74 2.00
CA VAL A 384 13.98 14.80 1.08
C VAL A 384 13.88 13.71 0.02
N GLY A 385 13.93 14.06 -1.25
CA GLY A 385 13.84 13.08 -2.35
C GLY A 385 14.39 13.62 -3.67
N ASP A 386 14.83 12.72 -4.55
CA ASP A 386 15.44 13.08 -5.84
C ASP A 386 14.40 13.35 -6.94
N ALA A 387 13.20 12.79 -6.83
CA ALA A 387 12.13 12.99 -7.81
C ALA A 387 11.46 14.37 -7.67
N ALA A 388 12.19 15.42 -8.04
CA ALA A 388 11.82 16.82 -7.85
C ALA A 388 11.20 17.48 -9.10
N GLY A 389 11.10 16.77 -10.22
CA GLY A 389 10.52 17.29 -11.46
C GLY A 389 11.45 18.21 -12.26
N ARG A 390 12.77 18.13 -12.05
CA ARG A 390 13.79 18.78 -12.87
C ARG A 390 13.93 18.08 -14.22
N ASP A 391 14.56 18.72 -15.20
CA ASP A 391 14.69 18.18 -16.57
C ASP A 391 15.31 16.77 -16.63
N ASP A 392 16.27 16.48 -15.76
CA ASP A 392 16.94 15.18 -15.67
C ASP A 392 16.32 14.21 -14.65
N ASP A 393 15.27 14.63 -13.92
CA ASP A 393 14.61 13.76 -12.95
C ASP A 393 13.69 12.76 -13.65
N HIS A 394 13.67 11.53 -13.15
CA HIS A 394 12.84 10.46 -13.69
C HIS A 394 11.33 10.70 -13.45
N SER A 395 10.98 11.51 -12.45
CA SER A 395 9.61 11.90 -12.09
C SER A 395 9.62 13.10 -11.13
N ASP A 396 8.43 13.59 -10.77
CA ASP A 396 8.20 14.62 -9.74
C ASP A 396 7.48 14.06 -8.49
N ALA A 397 7.54 12.74 -8.30
CA ALA A 397 6.75 12.03 -7.30
C ALA A 397 7.08 12.44 -5.87
N ASP A 398 8.34 12.77 -5.57
CA ASP A 398 8.79 13.16 -4.23
C ASP A 398 8.37 14.58 -3.88
N LEU A 399 8.53 15.51 -4.83
CA LEU A 399 8.05 16.88 -4.67
C LEU A 399 6.54 16.91 -4.47
N LYS A 400 5.78 16.20 -5.33
CA LYS A 400 4.32 16.13 -5.22
C LYS A 400 3.85 15.41 -3.96
N PHE A 401 4.56 14.39 -3.49
CA PHE A 401 4.29 13.75 -2.20
C PHE A 401 4.43 14.75 -1.05
N ALA A 402 5.54 15.49 -1.00
CA ALA A 402 5.74 16.52 0.02
C ALA A 402 4.65 17.59 -0.03
N GLN A 403 4.25 18.04 -1.23
CA GLN A 403 3.15 19.00 -1.42
C GLN A 403 1.80 18.46 -0.95
N ALA A 404 1.45 17.22 -1.30
CA ALA A 404 0.19 16.58 -0.91
C ALA A 404 0.08 16.40 0.61
N VAL A 405 1.21 16.14 1.27
CA VAL A 405 1.28 16.04 2.73
C VAL A 405 1.34 17.41 3.41
N GLY A 406 1.91 18.42 2.74
CA GLY A 406 2.14 19.75 3.28
C GLY A 406 3.48 19.91 4.01
N LEU A 407 4.51 19.16 3.58
CA LEU A 407 5.88 19.22 4.13
C LEU A 407 6.78 20.16 3.35
N LYS A 408 7.77 20.73 4.05
CA LYS A 408 8.92 21.35 3.40
C LYS A 408 9.70 20.30 2.60
N PHE A 409 10.05 20.62 1.37
CA PHE A 409 10.79 19.72 0.47
C PHE A 409 12.24 20.16 0.31
N HIS A 410 13.15 19.19 0.24
CA HIS A 410 14.56 19.37 -0.07
C HIS A 410 15.02 18.34 -1.10
N VAL A 411 15.95 18.71 -1.96
CA VAL A 411 16.65 17.75 -2.83
C VAL A 411 17.90 17.20 -2.13
N PRO A 412 18.36 15.97 -2.46
CA PRO A 412 19.46 15.32 -1.77
C PRO A 412 20.79 16.06 -1.94
N GLU A 413 21.01 16.68 -3.10
CA GLU A 413 22.24 17.43 -3.39
C GLU A 413 22.43 18.60 -2.41
N ASP A 414 21.35 19.35 -2.16
CA ASP A 414 21.36 20.50 -1.25
C ASP A 414 21.41 20.04 0.22
N PHE A 415 20.67 18.99 0.55
CA PHE A 415 20.53 18.54 1.93
C PHE A 415 21.77 17.79 2.42
N PHE A 416 22.33 16.90 1.59
CA PHE A 416 23.45 16.03 1.95
C PHE A 416 24.78 16.44 1.31
N GLY A 417 24.77 17.06 0.13
CA GLY A 417 25.99 17.34 -0.63
C GLY A 417 26.92 18.40 -0.04
N ALA A 418 26.40 19.26 0.85
CA ALA A 418 27.18 20.23 1.62
C ALA A 418 27.93 19.62 2.81
#